data_AF-A0A1H2PMM0-F1
#
_entry.id   AF-A0A1H2PMM0-F1
#
_cell.length_a   1.000
_cell.length_b   1.000
_cell.length_c   1.000
_cell.angle_alpha   90.00
_cell.angle_beta   90.00
_cell.angle_gamma   90.00
#
_symmetry.space_group_name_H-M   'P 1'
#
loop_
_entity.id
_entity.type
_entity.pdbx_description
1 polymer ?
#
loop_
_entity_poly.entity_id
_entity_poly.type
_entity_poly.pdbx_seq_one_letter_code
_entity_poly.pdbx_strand_id
1 'polypeptide(L)' 'MPRLLSPHEIAALLLLLNAPLQVSAATPDMFALQDDKLVEIVRTEPAEARLTVRGEAVLRRLGIARTPT' A
#
# COMPACT_ATOMS: atom_id res chain seq x y z
N MET A 1 11.46 7.33 -14.28
CA MET A 1 10.99 6.04 -14.85
C MET A 1 10.06 5.40 -13.83
N PRO A 2 8.85 4.96 -14.19
CA PRO A 2 7.99 4.23 -13.24
C PRO A 2 8.62 2.87 -12.91
N ARG A 3 8.78 2.55 -11.62
CA ARG A 3 9.22 1.23 -11.16
C ARG A 3 8.06 0.23 -11.31
N LEU A 4 8.38 -0.99 -11.74
CA LEU A 4 7.43 -2.10 -11.71
C LEU A 4 7.32 -2.63 -10.28
N LEU A 5 6.10 -2.77 -9.78
CA LEU A 5 5.85 -3.40 -8.48
C LEU A 5 6.01 -4.91 -8.60
N SER A 6 6.64 -5.51 -7.60
CA SER A 6 6.72 -6.96 -7.45
C SER A 6 5.36 -7.57 -7.07
N PRO A 7 5.18 -8.89 -7.25
CA PRO A 7 3.96 -9.57 -6.81
C PRO A 7 3.67 -9.40 -5.31
N HIS A 8 4.71 -9.37 -4.47
CA HIS A 8 4.56 -9.18 -3.02
C HIS A 8 4.10 -7.76 -2.67
N GLU A 9 4.64 -6.75 -3.35
CA GLU A 9 4.20 -5.36 -3.21
C GLU A 9 2.73 -5.18 -3.65
N ILE A 10 2.34 -5.80 -4.78
CA ILE A 10 0.94 -5.78 -5.23
C ILE A 10 0.04 -6.48 -4.21
N ALA A 11 0.43 -7.67 -3.73
CA ALA A 11 -0.32 -8.39 -2.70
C ALA A 11 -0.50 -7.55 -1.44
N ALA A 12 0.53 -6.82 -1.00
CA ALA A 12 0.45 -5.97 0.16
C ALA A 12 -0.48 -4.76 -0.06
N LEU A 13 -0.46 -4.14 -1.25
CA LEU A 13 -1.45 -3.09 -1.59
C LEU A 13 -2.89 -3.63 -1.57
N LEU A 14 -3.11 -4.87 -2.03
CA LEU A 14 -4.43 -5.51 -2.00
C LEU A 14 -4.92 -5.79 -0.60
N LEU A 15 -4.04 -6.22 0.30
CA LEU A 15 -4.38 -6.40 1.71
C LEU A 15 -4.76 -5.06 2.35
N LEU A 16 -3.98 -4.00 2.08
CA LEU A 16 -4.23 -2.66 2.58
C LEU A 16 -5.50 -2.01 2.03
N LEU A 17 -5.93 -2.38 0.83
CA LEU A 17 -7.21 -1.94 0.26
C LEU A 17 -8.40 -2.40 1.11
N ASN A 18 -8.29 -3.58 1.73
CA ASN A 18 -9.38 -4.18 2.49
C ASN A 18 -9.39 -3.76 3.96
N ALA A 19 -8.21 -3.53 4.56
CA ALA A 19 -8.09 -3.05 5.94
C ALA A 19 -6.69 -2.47 6.19
N PRO A 20 -6.56 -1.51 7.13
CA PRO A 20 -5.25 -1.13 7.67
C PRO A 20 -4.53 -2.36 8.23
N LEU A 21 -3.27 -2.54 7.86
CA LEU A 21 -2.44 -3.62 8.39
C LEU A 21 -1.65 -3.11 9.59
N GLN A 22 -1.66 -3.85 10.68
CA GLN A 22 -0.72 -3.62 11.77
C GLN A 22 0.69 -3.91 11.25
N VAL A 23 1.54 -2.89 11.26
CA VAL A 23 2.94 -3.00 10.86
C VAL A 23 3.72 -3.53 12.05
N SER A 24 3.62 -4.84 12.28
CA SER A 24 4.56 -5.54 13.16
C SER A 24 5.97 -5.57 12.54
N ALA A 25 6.03 -5.54 11.21
CA ALA A 25 7.26 -5.81 10.47
C ALA A 25 7.58 -4.68 9.50
N ALA A 26 8.72 -4.08 9.77
CA ALA A 26 9.66 -3.46 8.85
C ALA A 26 10.02 -4.39 7.66
N THR A 27 9.03 -4.90 6.91
CA THR A 27 9.31 -5.74 5.74
C THR A 27 9.89 -4.89 4.62
N PRO A 28 10.81 -5.43 3.81
CA PRO A 28 11.37 -4.72 2.67
C PRO A 28 10.28 -4.16 1.73
N ASP A 29 9.19 -4.90 1.53
CA ASP A 29 8.08 -4.49 0.68
C ASP A 29 7.36 -3.24 1.23
N MET A 30 7.12 -3.17 2.54
CA MET A 30 6.50 -1.98 3.16
C MET A 30 7.36 -0.75 3.06
N PHE A 31 8.68 -0.88 3.21
CA PHE A 31 9.59 0.23 2.98
C PHE A 31 9.63 0.65 1.51
N ALA A 32 9.67 -0.30 0.58
CA ALA A 32 9.69 -0.03 -0.85
C ALA A 32 8.40 0.67 -1.33
N LEU A 33 7.25 0.30 -0.76
CA LEU A 33 5.97 0.97 -1.02
C LEU A 33 5.87 2.34 -0.35
N GLN A 34 6.46 2.52 0.83
CA GLN A 34 6.51 3.81 1.52
C GLN A 34 7.43 4.79 0.78
N ASP A 35 8.59 4.35 0.30
CA ASP A 35 9.52 5.14 -0.51
C ASP A 35 8.84 5.61 -1.82
N ASP A 36 8.05 4.71 -2.43
CA ASP A 36 7.18 5.03 -3.56
C ASP A 36 5.94 5.84 -3.21
N LYS A 37 5.73 6.20 -1.93
CA LYS A 37 4.58 6.97 -1.44
C LYS A 37 3.23 6.32 -1.77
N LEU A 38 3.19 5.00 -1.91
CA LEU A 38 1.96 4.23 -2.16
C LEU A 38 1.26 3.85 -0.86
N VAL A 39 2.03 3.75 0.22
CA VAL A 39 1.52 3.53 1.58
C VAL A 39 2.09 4.57 2.53
N GLU A 40 1.36 4.87 3.58
CA GLU A 40 1.85 5.61 4.73
C GLU A 40 1.84 4.73 5.98
N ILE A 41 2.86 4.89 6.83
CA ILE A 41 2.93 4.22 8.12
C ILE A 41 2.57 5.25 9.19
N VAL A 42 1.40 5.08 9.78
CA VAL A 42 0.92 5.86 10.91
C VAL A 42 1.55 5.28 12.18
N ARG A 43 2.34 6.08 12.89
CA ARG A 43 2.96 5.69 14.16
C ARG A 43 1.95 5.75 15.31
N THR A 44 1.00 4.83 15.29
CA THR A 44 0.13 4.47 16.43
C THR A 44 0.77 3.33 17.23
N GLU A 45 0.21 2.96 18.37
CA GLU A 45 0.58 1.73 19.09
C GLU A 45 -0.59 0.73 19.00
N PRO A 46 -0.52 -0.30 18.14
CA PRO A 46 0.56 -0.63 17.20
C PRO A 46 0.57 0.26 15.95
N ALA A 47 1.71 0.33 15.24
CA ALA A 47 1.83 1.12 14.03
C ALA A 47 0.94 0.53 12.93
N GLU A 48 0.31 1.38 12.12
CA GLU A 48 -0.61 0.96 11.06
C GLU A 48 -0.13 1.44 9.69
N ALA A 49 -0.20 0.56 8.69
CA ALA A 49 0.00 0.92 7.30
C ALA A 49 -1.36 1.20 6.66
N ARG A 50 -1.42 2.25 5.83
CA ARG A 50 -2.61 2.65 5.07
C ARG A 50 -2.24 2.99 3.64
N LEU A 51 -3.17 2.80 2.70
CA LEU A 51 -2.98 3.26 1.33
C LEU A 51 -2.99 4.78 1.28
N THR A 52 -2.10 5.35 0.48
CA THR A 52 -2.24 6.75 0.05
C THR A 52 -3.18 6.84 -1.14
N VAL A 53 -3.59 8.06 -1.49
CA VAL A 53 -4.31 8.34 -2.75
C VAL A 53 -3.56 7.82 -3.98
N ARG A 54 -2.22 7.84 -3.94
CA ARG A 54 -1.37 7.30 -5.01
C ARG A 54 -1.43 5.77 -5.06
N GLY A 55 -1.41 5.11 -3.90
CA GLY A 55 -1.58 3.66 -3.79
C GLY A 55 -2.92 3.18 -4.34
N GLU A 56 -4.01 3.86 -3.96
CA GLU A 56 -5.34 3.58 -4.51
C GLU A 56 -5.39 3.78 -6.03
N ALA A 57 -4.76 4.85 -6.56
CA ALA A 57 -4.70 5.09 -7.99
C ALA A 57 -4.00 3.97 -8.76
N VAL A 58 -2.97 3.34 -8.18
CA VAL A 58 -2.32 2.16 -8.77
C VAL A 58 -3.30 0.99 -8.82
N LEU A 59 -4.00 0.70 -7.72
CA LEU A 59 -5.00 -0.37 -7.69
C LEU A 59 -6.18 -0.13 -8.64
N ARG A 60 -6.57 1.13 -8.84
CA ARG A 60 -7.58 1.52 -9.85
C ARG A 60 -7.10 1.27 -11.27
N ARG A 61 -5.83 1.57 -11.58
CA ARG A 61 -5.23 1.27 -12.90
C ARG A 61 -5.15 -0.23 -13.19
N LEU A 62 -5.04 -1.04 -12.13
CA LEU A 62 -5.11 -2.51 -12.24
C LEU A 62 -6.55 -3.04 -12.34
N GLY A 63 -7.58 -2.19 -12.25
CA GLY A 63 -8.99 -2.59 -12.31
C GLY A 63 -9.53 -3.19 -11.00
N ILE A 64 -8.84 -2.98 -9.88
CA ILE A 64 -9.13 -3.67 -8.61
C ILE A 64 -9.92 -2.79 -7.62
N ALA A 65 -9.53 -1.53 -7.47
CA ALA A 65 -10.24 -0.58 -6.60
C ALA A 65 -11.34 0.16 -7.38
N ARG A 66 -12.53 0.30 -6.78
CA ARG A 66 -13.64 1.05 -7.39
C ARG A 66 -13.38 2.56 -7.35
N THR A 67 -13.83 3.26 -8.38
CA THR A 67 -14.12 4.70 -8.31
C THR A 67 -15.15 4.94 -7.20
N PRO A 68 -14.89 5.78 -6.19
CA PRO A 68 -15.98 6.31 -5.38
C PRO A 68 -16.91 7.09 -6.32
N THR A 69 -18.18 6.71 -6.33
CA THR A 69 -19.28 7.40 -7.03
C THR A 69 -19.60 8.71 -6.36
#